data_AF-A0A4Q9VUQ6-F1
#
_entry.id   AF-A0A4Q9VUQ6-F1
#
_cell.length_a   1.000
_cell.length_b   1.000
_cell.length_c   1.000
_cell.angle_alpha   90.00
_cell.angle_beta   90.00
_cell.angle_gamma   90.00
#
_symmetry.space_group_name_H-M   'P 1'
#
loop_
_entity.id
_entity.type
_entity.pdbx_description
1 polymer ?
#
loop_
_entity_poly.entity_id
_entity_poly.type
_entity_poly.pdbx_seq_one_letter_code
_entity_poly.pdbx_strand_id
1 'polypeptide(L)'
;MTDSPTTPTAPTAPTLRIFGFCWFHRATYARDRGLMTDPEVLFETFDQWLKSARQIEREISARGDKVVRIGFDPTEFLLFCATRGLKPDEQSRAAWAAQEVRKKYTETR
;
A
#
# COMPACT_ATOMS: atom_id res chain seq x y z
N MET A 1 -27.21 9.51 47.74
CA MET A 1 -27.79 10.17 46.55
C MET A 1 -26.70 10.97 45.86
N THR A 2 -26.13 10.42 44.79
CA THR A 2 -25.58 11.09 43.59
C THR A 2 -24.81 10.03 42.79
N ASP A 3 -25.55 9.18 42.06
CA ASP A 3 -24.95 8.44 40.94
C ASP A 3 -24.90 9.40 39.75
N SER A 4 -23.69 9.70 39.29
CA SER A 4 -23.47 10.43 38.04
C SER A 4 -23.71 9.48 36.87
N PRO A 5 -24.46 9.85 35.83
CA PRO A 5 -24.59 9.01 34.65
C PRO A 5 -23.32 9.12 33.81
N THR A 6 -22.48 8.08 33.83
CA THR A 6 -21.46 7.88 32.80
C THR A 6 -22.17 7.74 31.46
N THR A 7 -22.02 8.73 30.59
CA THR A 7 -22.48 8.66 29.21
C THR A 7 -21.78 7.49 28.51
N PRO A 8 -22.51 6.54 27.89
CA PRO A 8 -21.87 5.56 27.04
C PRO A 8 -21.37 6.28 25.78
N THR A 9 -20.06 6.34 25.61
CA THR A 9 -19.40 6.74 24.36
C THR A 9 -19.98 5.92 23.22
N ALA A 10 -20.62 6.60 22.26
CA ALA A 10 -21.17 5.96 21.06
C ALA A 10 -20.06 5.18 20.31
N PRO A 11 -20.36 3.99 19.76
CA PRO A 11 -19.40 3.28 18.92
C PRO A 11 -19.15 4.11 17.65
N THR A 12 -17.93 4.59 17.48
CA THR A 12 -17.46 5.20 16.23
C THR A 12 -17.70 4.18 15.12
N ALA A 13 -18.51 4.53 14.12
CA ALA A 13 -18.74 3.68 12.96
C ALA A 13 -17.40 3.23 12.35
N PRO A 14 -17.26 1.98 11.89
CA PRO A 14 -16.01 1.51 11.32
C PRO A 14 -15.65 2.37 10.10
N THR A 15 -14.50 3.05 10.20
CA THR A 15 -13.96 3.84 9.09
C THR A 15 -13.16 2.89 8.20
N LEU A 16 -13.71 2.58 7.02
CA LEU A 16 -13.01 1.79 6.00
C LEU A 16 -11.70 2.49 5.61
N ARG A 17 -10.54 1.89 5.90
CA ARG A 17 -9.25 2.39 5.42
C ARG A 17 -8.92 1.77 4.06
N ILE A 18 -8.41 2.58 3.15
CA ILE A 18 -7.99 2.16 1.82
C ILE A 18 -6.47 2.28 1.73
N PHE A 19 -5.80 1.17 1.44
CA PHE A 19 -4.35 1.08 1.28
C PHE A 19 -3.99 0.89 -0.19
N GLY A 20 -3.04 1.68 -0.69
CA GLY A 20 -2.40 1.40 -1.97
C GLY A 20 -1.27 0.40 -1.77
N PHE A 21 -1.19 -0.61 -2.64
CA PHE A 21 -0.12 -1.60 -2.58
C PHE A 21 0.47 -1.83 -3.97
N CYS A 22 1.79 -1.65 -4.10
CA CYS A 22 2.50 -1.91 -5.34
C CYS A 22 2.35 -3.39 -5.73
N TRP A 23 1.82 -3.63 -6.92
CA TRP A 23 1.56 -4.96 -7.46
C TRP A 23 2.50 -5.21 -8.64
N PHE A 24 3.59 -5.91 -8.37
CA PHE A 24 4.60 -6.22 -9.39
C PHE A 24 4.11 -7.26 -10.40
N HIS A 25 4.79 -7.31 -11.55
CA HIS A 25 4.54 -8.28 -12.61
C HIS A 25 5.64 -9.34 -12.67
N ARG A 26 5.27 -10.61 -12.91
CA ARG A 26 6.23 -11.72 -12.98
C ARG A 26 7.36 -11.46 -13.98
N ALA A 27 7.00 -10.94 -15.16
CA ALA A 27 7.94 -10.73 -16.25
C ALA A 27 9.02 -9.68 -15.93
N THR A 28 8.73 -8.72 -15.05
CA THR A 28 9.62 -7.59 -14.76
C THR A 28 10.18 -7.62 -13.34
N TYR A 29 9.67 -8.48 -12.46
CA TYR A 29 9.96 -8.48 -11.03
C TYR A 29 11.45 -8.39 -10.68
N ALA A 30 12.30 -9.20 -11.32
CA ALA A 30 13.74 -9.19 -11.05
C ALA A 30 14.40 -7.85 -11.41
N ARG A 31 14.00 -7.26 -12.54
CA ARG A 31 14.44 -5.92 -12.95
C ARG A 31 13.93 -4.87 -11.98
N ASP A 32 12.64 -4.90 -11.66
CA ASP A 32 11.99 -3.91 -10.80
C ASP A 32 12.58 -3.92 -9.39
N ARG A 33 12.88 -5.11 -8.85
CA ARG A 33 13.62 -5.28 -7.59
C ARG A 33 15.02 -4.68 -7.67
N GLY A 34 15.73 -4.86 -8.79
CA GLY A 34 17.08 -4.31 -9.00
C GLY A 34 17.14 -2.78 -9.10
N LEU A 35 16.01 -2.10 -9.31
CA LEU A 35 15.93 -0.63 -9.30
C LEU A 35 15.86 -0.05 -7.89
N MET A 36 15.62 -0.88 -6.89
CA MET A 36 15.41 -0.45 -5.51
C MET A 36 16.74 -0.26 -4.79
N THR A 37 16.78 0.68 -3.84
CA THR A 37 17.94 0.83 -2.94
C THR A 37 17.95 -0.17 -1.79
N ASP A 38 16.83 -0.85 -1.56
CA ASP A 38 16.58 -1.84 -0.49
C ASP A 38 16.06 -3.18 -1.07
N PRO A 39 16.72 -3.78 -2.10
CA PRO A 39 16.21 -4.96 -2.78
C PRO A 39 16.00 -6.16 -1.84
N GLU A 40 16.72 -6.24 -0.72
CA GLU A 40 16.59 -7.26 0.32
C GLU A 40 15.26 -7.23 1.06
N VAL A 41 14.55 -6.09 1.07
CA VAL A 41 13.18 -5.99 1.65
C VAL A 41 12.16 -6.71 0.77
N LEU A 42 12.47 -6.85 -0.53
CA LEU A 42 11.67 -7.64 -1.47
C LEU A 42 12.18 -9.08 -1.52
N PHE A 43 11.24 -10.02 -1.58
CA PHE A 43 11.58 -11.44 -1.76
C PHE A 43 12.41 -11.64 -3.03
N GLU A 44 13.32 -12.62 -2.99
CA GLU A 44 14.20 -12.93 -4.12
C GLU A 44 13.41 -13.35 -5.36
N THR A 45 12.31 -14.10 -5.17
CA THR A 45 11.48 -14.59 -6.26
C THR A 45 10.09 -13.95 -6.28
N PHE A 46 9.53 -13.81 -7.48
CA PHE A 46 8.17 -13.32 -7.66
C PHE A 46 7.13 -14.20 -6.93
N ASP A 47 7.33 -15.52 -6.89
CA ASP A 47 6.36 -16.43 -6.26
C ASP A 47 6.30 -16.27 -4.74
N GLN A 48 7.45 -16.07 -4.09
CA GLN A 48 7.51 -15.74 -2.66
C GLN A 48 6.84 -14.39 -2.39
N TRP A 49 7.16 -13.39 -3.22
CA TRP A 49 6.51 -12.08 -3.13
C TRP A 49 5.00 -12.17 -3.29
N LEU A 50 4.50 -12.86 -4.32
CA LEU A 50 3.06 -12.97 -4.58
C LEU A 50 2.32 -13.71 -3.46
N LYS A 51 2.95 -14.75 -2.89
CA LYS A 51 2.39 -15.46 -1.72
C LYS A 51 2.22 -14.51 -0.54
N SER A 52 3.24 -13.71 -0.23
CA SER A 52 3.21 -12.73 0.86
C SER A 52 2.23 -11.59 0.58
N ALA A 53 2.26 -11.00 -0.61
CA ALA A 53 1.35 -9.94 -1.05
C ALA A 53 -0.13 -10.34 -0.90
N ARG A 54 -0.47 -11.56 -1.32
CA ARG A 54 -1.84 -12.11 -1.15
C ARG A 54 -2.20 -12.37 0.31
N GLN A 55 -1.22 -12.73 1.16
CA GLN A 55 -1.45 -12.90 2.59
C GLN A 55 -1.77 -11.55 3.25
N ILE A 56 -0.96 -10.52 2.98
CA ILE A 56 -1.17 -9.15 3.46
C ILE A 56 -2.56 -8.63 3.05
N GLU A 57 -2.94 -8.83 1.79
CA GLU A 57 -4.27 -8.43 1.29
C GLU A 57 -5.41 -9.12 2.03
N ARG A 58 -5.30 -10.44 2.28
CA ARG A 58 -6.30 -11.18 3.07
C ARG A 58 -6.40 -10.69 4.50
N GLU A 59 -5.27 -10.43 5.15
CA GLU A 59 -5.22 -9.95 6.53
C GLU A 59 -5.82 -8.55 6.67
N ILE A 60 -5.54 -7.64 5.74
CA ILE A 60 -6.15 -6.31 5.71
C ILE A 60 -7.67 -6.44 5.47
N SER A 61 -8.08 -7.26 4.51
CA SER A 61 -9.50 -7.48 4.20
C SER A 61 -10.27 -8.08 5.38
N ALA A 62 -9.66 -9.01 6.12
CA ALA A 62 -10.27 -9.63 7.30
C ALA A 62 -10.52 -8.63 8.45
N ARG A 63 -9.79 -7.50 8.47
CA ARG A 63 -9.99 -6.41 9.44
C ARG A 63 -11.05 -5.38 9.00
N GLY A 64 -11.69 -5.58 7.85
CA GLY A 64 -12.68 -4.64 7.29
C GLY A 64 -12.07 -3.48 6.52
N ASP A 65 -10.76 -3.51 6.26
CA ASP A 65 -10.04 -2.54 5.44
C ASP A 65 -9.89 -3.03 3.99
N LYS A 66 -9.49 -2.15 3.06
CA LYS A 66 -9.33 -2.48 1.64
C LYS A 66 -7.92 -2.25 1.15
N VAL A 67 -7.38 -3.23 0.41
CA VAL A 67 -6.18 -3.03 -0.42
C VAL A 67 -6.59 -2.75 -1.86
N VAL A 68 -6.00 -1.72 -2.45
CA VAL A 68 -6.07 -1.43 -3.88
C VAL A 68 -4.71 -1.77 -4.47
N ARG A 69 -4.71 -2.79 -5.33
CA ARG A 69 -3.53 -3.20 -6.10
C ARG A 69 -3.24 -2.11 -7.14
N ILE A 70 -2.08 -1.49 -7.03
CA ILE A 70 -1.56 -0.52 -7.99
C ILE A 70 -0.53 -1.24 -8.84
N GLY A 71 -0.79 -1.40 -10.14
CA GLY A 71 0.19 -2.00 -11.05
C GLY A 71 1.50 -1.23 -10.98
N PHE A 72 2.61 -1.92 -10.73
CA PHE A 72 3.89 -1.25 -10.56
C PHE A 72 4.44 -0.80 -11.91
N ASP A 73 4.54 0.52 -12.10
CA ASP A 73 5.23 1.14 -13.23
C ASP A 73 6.58 1.71 -12.75
N PRO A 74 7.71 1.11 -13.16
CA PRO A 74 9.03 1.57 -12.71
C PRO A 74 9.37 2.97 -13.21
N THR A 75 8.89 3.38 -14.37
CA THR A 75 9.18 4.71 -14.94
C THR A 75 8.45 5.79 -14.15
N GLU A 76 7.15 5.61 -13.89
CA GLU A 76 6.38 6.58 -13.11
C GLU A 76 6.86 6.63 -11.65
N PHE A 77 7.20 5.48 -11.07
CA PHE A 77 7.73 5.40 -9.71
C PHE A 77 9.08 6.12 -9.57
N LEU A 78 10.01 5.90 -10.50
CA LEU A 78 11.32 6.56 -10.46
C LEU A 78 11.18 8.07 -10.68
N LEU A 79 10.28 8.51 -11.56
CA LEU A 79 9.98 9.94 -11.73
C LEU A 79 9.37 10.54 -10.46
N PHE A 80 8.47 9.82 -9.78
CA PHE A 80 7.90 10.24 -8.50
C PHE A 80 9.00 10.43 -7.44
N CYS A 81 9.96 9.52 -7.38
CA CYS A 81 11.09 9.59 -6.46
C CYS A 81 12.01 10.78 -6.79
N ALA A 82 12.43 10.90 -8.05
CA ALA A 82 13.35 11.94 -8.52
C ALA A 82 12.78 13.35 -8.30
N THR A 83 11.49 13.56 -8.61
CA THR A 83 10.82 14.87 -8.43
C THR A 83 10.68 15.30 -6.96
N ARG A 84 10.88 14.38 -6.02
CA ARG A 84 10.75 14.62 -4.57
C ARG A 84 12.07 14.43 -3.80
N GLY A 85 13.17 14.13 -4.47
CA GLY A 85 14.44 13.82 -3.81
C GLY A 85 14.40 12.58 -2.92
N LEU A 86 13.53 11.61 -3.25
CA LEU A 86 13.37 10.36 -2.51
C LEU A 86 14.22 9.24 -3.12
N LYS A 87 14.62 8.28 -2.29
CA LYS A 87 15.26 7.03 -2.74
C LYS A 87 14.18 6.03 -3.18
N PRO A 88 14.43 5.19 -4.19
CA PRO A 88 13.49 4.12 -4.57
C PRO A 88 13.53 2.98 -3.55
N ASP A 89 12.88 3.18 -2.39
CA ASP A 89 12.82 2.25 -1.26
C ASP A 89 11.38 1.89 -0.86
N GLU A 90 11.22 1.05 0.18
CA GLU A 90 9.92 0.63 0.70
C GLU A 90 9.00 1.80 1.05
N GLN A 91 9.53 2.81 1.73
CA GLN A 91 8.76 3.97 2.14
C GLN A 91 8.23 4.74 0.92
N SER A 92 9.06 4.91 -0.10
CA SER A 92 8.69 5.59 -1.33
C SER A 92 7.70 4.76 -2.16
N ARG A 93 7.86 3.43 -2.20
CA ARG A 93 6.87 2.52 -2.83
C ARG A 93 5.50 2.66 -2.18
N ALA A 94 5.43 2.71 -0.85
CA ALA A 94 4.18 2.89 -0.12
C ALA A 94 3.55 4.27 -0.37
N ALA A 95 4.36 5.33 -0.35
CA ALA A 95 3.90 6.69 -0.62
C ALA A 95 3.37 6.87 -2.05
N TRP A 96 4.08 6.31 -3.04
CA TRP A 96 3.66 6.32 -4.44
C TRP A 96 2.33 5.57 -4.62
N ALA A 97 2.21 4.34 -4.11
CA ALA A 97 0.97 3.57 -4.21
C ALA A 97 -0.22 4.29 -3.53
N ALA A 98 0.00 4.94 -2.39
CA ALA A 98 -1.04 5.74 -1.74
C ALA A 98 -1.46 6.96 -2.58
N GLN A 99 -0.52 7.60 -3.28
CA GLN A 99 -0.83 8.68 -4.23
C GLN A 99 -1.66 8.16 -5.41
N GLU A 100 -1.29 7.02 -6.01
CA GLU A 100 -2.02 6.44 -7.14
C GLU A 100 -3.44 6.03 -6.76
N VAL A 101 -3.65 5.53 -5.54
CA VAL A 101 -5.00 5.34 -4.99
C VAL A 101 -5.78 6.66 -4.97
N ARG A 102 -5.19 7.74 -4.42
CA ARG A 102 -5.88 9.04 -4.34
C ARG A 102 -6.25 9.58 -5.71
N LYS A 103 -5.36 9.47 -6.71
CA LYS A 103 -5.65 9.84 -8.11
C LYS A 103 -6.84 9.08 -8.65
N LYS A 104 -6.81 7.74 -8.56
CA LYS A 104 -7.87 6.86 -9.03
C LYS A 104 -9.25 7.21 -8.45
N TYR A 105 -9.32 7.58 -7.17
CA TYR A 105 -10.57 7.96 -6.52
C TYR A 105 -10.98 9.43 -6.72
N THR A 106 -10.05 10.30 -7.15
CA THR A 106 -10.36 11.70 -7.49
C THR A 106 -10.82 11.82 -8.94
N GLU A 107 -10.27 11.02 -9.84
CA GLU A 107 -10.61 10.99 -11.28
C GLU A 107 -11.91 10.22 -11.58
N THR A 108 -12.40 9.40 -10.64
CA THR A 108 -13.69 8.69 -10.78
C THR A 108 -14.88 9.53 -10.28
N ARG A 109 -14.72 10.86 -10.14
CA ARG A 109 -15.79 11.82 -9.85
C ARG A 109 -16.10 12.66 -11.08
#